data_AF-A0A354K7U9-F1
#
_entry.id   AF-A0A354K7U9-F1
#
_cell.length_a   1.000
_cell.length_b   1.000
_cell.length_c   1.000
_cell.angle_alpha   90.00
_cell.angle_beta   90.00
_cell.angle_gamma   90.00
#
_symmetry.space_group_name_H-M   'P 1'
#
loop_
_entity.id
_entity.type
_entity.pdbx_description
1 polymer ?
#
loop_
_entity_poly.entity_id
_entity_poly.type
_entity_poly.pdbx_seq_one_letter_code
_entity_poly.pdbx_strand_id
1 'polypeptide(L)'
;MRPHKFMKNVLIFCAPACFLMSCSTVRSDTAFAPQLDPAYSVNAELEYGSGQSAALTLTRNSAENWEAEFSAPPALAGVLLRFDGNSVSASYKGLAFSVPKTALPAKNMLVLVTGILDKTAALDTIPCTEQSDGTWDAAGESEAGSYTLRFTADGVLHEFSVPSQPLTIRFSGYAAATAETTTAPPVTNLTTAETTNGDTSQ
;
A
#
# COMPACT_ATOMS: atom_id res chain seq x y z
N MET A 1 -23.91 78.30 25.06
CA MET A 1 -24.95 77.72 25.94
C MET A 1 -25.97 76.98 25.08
N ARG A 2 -26.19 75.69 25.39
CA ARG A 2 -27.16 74.72 24.85
C ARG A 2 -27.01 74.34 23.35
N PRO A 3 -27.17 73.04 23.04
CA PRO A 3 -28.52 72.54 22.83
C PRO A 3 -28.89 71.26 23.58
N HIS A 4 -30.20 71.06 23.62
CA HIS A 4 -30.98 70.04 24.28
C HIS A 4 -30.74 68.62 23.73
N LYS A 5 -30.68 67.67 24.68
CA LYS A 5 -31.09 66.25 24.60
C LYS A 5 -32.51 66.14 23.99
N PHE A 6 -32.99 65.09 23.32
CA PHE A 6 -32.73 63.66 23.39
C PHE A 6 -33.57 62.96 22.29
N MET A 7 -33.22 61.69 21.98
CA MET A 7 -34.14 60.55 21.80
C MET A 7 -34.13 59.82 20.43
N LYS A 8 -33.44 58.67 20.45
CA LYS A 8 -33.76 57.31 19.95
C LYS A 8 -34.20 57.11 18.49
N ASN A 9 -33.45 56.26 17.77
CA ASN A 9 -33.94 54.89 17.54
C ASN A 9 -32.82 53.92 17.13
N VAL A 10 -32.95 52.71 17.68
CA VAL A 10 -32.08 51.54 17.57
C VAL A 10 -32.36 50.81 16.25
N LEU A 11 -31.31 50.32 15.58
CA LEU A 11 -31.41 49.13 14.73
C LEU A 11 -30.06 48.39 14.70
N ILE A 12 -30.06 47.26 15.41
CA ILE A 12 -29.10 46.15 15.38
C ILE A 12 -29.37 45.36 14.08
N PHE A 13 -28.36 44.98 13.28
CA PHE A 13 -28.17 43.59 12.78
C PHE A 13 -26.97 43.40 11.82
N CYS A 14 -26.32 42.24 11.97
CA CYS A 14 -25.56 41.43 10.99
C CYS A 14 -24.23 41.91 10.39
N ALA A 15 -23.13 41.32 10.90
CA ALA A 15 -22.03 40.83 10.05
C ALA A 15 -22.46 39.50 9.39
N PRO A 16 -21.95 39.16 8.19
CA PRO A 16 -20.86 38.18 8.19
C PRO A 16 -19.81 38.33 7.07
N ALA A 17 -18.57 37.98 7.46
CA ALA A 17 -17.50 37.32 6.72
C ALA A 17 -17.63 37.15 5.19
N CYS A 18 -16.77 37.86 4.44
CA CYS A 18 -16.42 37.49 3.07
C CYS A 18 -15.55 36.24 3.08
N PHE A 19 -16.16 35.17 2.58
CA PHE A 19 -15.58 33.89 2.23
C PHE A 19 -14.31 34.04 1.39
N LEU A 20 -13.24 33.40 1.85
CA LEU A 20 -12.11 32.99 1.01
C LEU A 20 -12.64 31.93 0.04
N MET A 21 -12.85 32.31 -1.22
CA MET A 21 -13.10 31.35 -2.30
C MET A 21 -11.81 30.59 -2.60
N SER A 22 -11.59 29.49 -1.87
CA SER A 22 -10.80 28.37 -2.38
C SER A 22 -11.51 27.82 -3.60
N CYS A 23 -10.86 27.89 -4.76
CA CYS A 23 -11.29 27.20 -5.96
C CYS A 23 -11.05 25.70 -5.75
N SER A 24 -12.00 25.01 -5.10
CA SER A 24 -12.06 23.55 -5.16
C SER A 24 -12.65 23.19 -6.52
N THR A 25 -11.78 22.84 -7.47
CA THR A 25 -12.17 22.06 -8.64
C THR A 25 -12.98 20.88 -8.11
N VAL A 26 -14.24 20.78 -8.52
CA VAL A 26 -15.10 19.64 -8.20
C VAL A 26 -14.47 18.42 -8.85
N ARG A 27 -13.70 17.66 -8.06
CA ARG A 27 -13.13 16.38 -8.47
C ARG A 27 -14.27 15.38 -8.44
N SER A 28 -14.75 14.98 -9.60
CA SER A 28 -15.75 13.92 -9.73
C SER A 28 -15.02 12.58 -9.65
N ASP A 29 -14.98 12.01 -8.45
CA ASP A 29 -14.42 10.67 -8.24
C ASP A 29 -15.44 9.61 -8.67
N THR A 30 -14.93 8.59 -9.36
CA THR A 30 -15.68 7.43 -9.85
C THR A 30 -15.21 6.21 -9.08
N ALA A 31 -16.14 5.31 -8.73
CA ALA A 31 -15.79 4.02 -8.14
C ALA A 31 -15.05 3.15 -9.17
N PHE A 32 -13.83 2.76 -8.83
CA PHE A 32 -12.93 1.97 -9.68
C PHE A 32 -12.51 0.70 -8.96
N ALA A 33 -12.50 -0.44 -9.65
CA ALA A 33 -12.07 -1.73 -9.11
C ALA A 33 -10.61 -2.00 -9.48
N PRO A 34 -9.65 -1.87 -8.56
CA PRO A 34 -8.24 -2.10 -8.86
C PRO A 34 -7.93 -3.60 -8.97
N GLN A 35 -7.03 -3.97 -9.88
CA GLN A 35 -6.47 -5.32 -9.96
C GLN A 35 -5.30 -5.45 -8.98
N LEU A 36 -5.63 -5.77 -7.73
CA LEU A 36 -4.66 -6.09 -6.68
C LEU A 36 -5.03 -7.44 -6.06
N ASP A 37 -4.48 -8.51 -6.64
CA ASP A 37 -4.73 -9.87 -6.19
C ASP A 37 -4.26 -10.10 -4.74
N PRO A 38 -4.80 -11.10 -4.03
CA PRO A 38 -4.31 -11.48 -2.70
C PRO A 38 -2.80 -11.75 -2.67
N ALA A 39 -2.27 -12.33 -3.76
CA ALA A 39 -0.85 -12.54 -3.97
C ALA A 39 -0.48 -12.24 -5.44
N TYR A 40 0.62 -11.52 -5.64
CA TYR A 40 1.11 -11.13 -6.97
C TYR A 40 2.58 -10.70 -6.91
N SER A 41 3.21 -10.57 -8.07
CA SER A 41 4.53 -9.97 -8.24
C SER A 41 4.50 -8.88 -9.31
N VAL A 42 5.31 -7.84 -9.13
CA VAL A 42 5.50 -6.73 -10.07
C VAL A 42 6.97 -6.31 -10.09
N ASN A 43 7.46 -5.89 -11.25
CA ASN A 43 8.70 -5.13 -11.33
C ASN A 43 8.42 -3.70 -10.89
N ALA A 44 9.33 -3.11 -10.12
CA ALA A 44 9.24 -1.75 -9.63
C ALA A 44 10.53 -0.99 -9.95
N GLU A 45 10.39 0.14 -10.66
CA GLU A 45 11.45 1.12 -10.87
C GLU A 45 11.20 2.33 -9.98
N LEU A 46 12.11 2.59 -9.06
CA LEU A 46 12.01 3.62 -8.04
C LEU A 46 12.90 4.79 -8.45
N GLU A 47 12.35 5.98 -8.43
CA GLU A 47 13.08 7.25 -8.44
C GLU A 47 12.86 7.92 -7.10
N TYR A 48 13.94 8.30 -6.41
CA TYR A 48 13.85 8.89 -5.09
C TYR A 48 14.92 9.95 -4.82
N GLY A 49 14.61 10.88 -3.90
CA GLY A 49 15.56 11.89 -3.44
C GLY A 49 16.02 12.81 -4.57
N SER A 50 17.31 13.13 -4.59
CA SER A 50 17.93 14.00 -5.60
C SER A 50 18.41 13.21 -6.83
N GLY A 51 17.52 12.47 -7.47
CA GLY A 51 17.80 11.74 -8.71
C GLY A 51 18.42 10.35 -8.51
N GLN A 52 18.23 9.73 -7.35
CA GLN A 52 18.62 8.34 -7.13
C GLN A 52 17.58 7.41 -7.75
N SER A 53 18.02 6.23 -8.18
CA SER A 53 17.12 5.20 -8.66
C SER A 53 17.49 3.81 -8.16
N ALA A 54 16.49 2.93 -8.13
CA ALA A 54 16.64 1.51 -7.84
C ALA A 54 15.62 0.72 -8.67
N ALA A 55 15.95 -0.52 -8.99
CA ALA A 55 15.01 -1.45 -9.60
C ALA A 55 14.92 -2.68 -8.71
N LEU A 56 13.70 -3.19 -8.53
CA LEU A 56 13.44 -4.37 -7.71
C LEU A 56 12.22 -5.14 -8.21
N THR A 57 12.14 -6.41 -7.84
CA THR A 57 10.90 -7.19 -7.93
C THR A 57 10.21 -7.09 -6.58
N LEU A 58 8.95 -6.65 -6.58
CA LEU A 58 8.10 -6.56 -5.40
C LEU A 58 7.06 -7.69 -5.46
N THR A 59 7.08 -8.57 -4.47
CA THR A 59 6.17 -9.71 -4.38
C THR A 59 5.31 -9.57 -3.13
N ARG A 60 3.99 -9.58 -3.32
CA ARG A 60 3.00 -9.70 -2.25
C ARG A 60 2.65 -11.18 -2.09
N ASN A 61 2.98 -11.76 -0.95
CA ASN A 61 2.57 -13.14 -0.64
C ASN A 61 1.18 -13.16 0.00
N SER A 62 0.90 -12.17 0.84
CA SER A 62 -0.40 -11.89 1.45
C SER A 62 -0.37 -10.50 2.09
N ALA A 63 -1.46 -10.06 2.71
CA ALA A 63 -1.47 -8.81 3.47
C ALA A 63 -0.35 -8.80 4.52
N GLU A 64 0.40 -7.70 4.61
CA GLU A 64 1.57 -7.51 5.48
C GLU A 64 2.76 -8.48 5.25
N ASN A 65 2.69 -9.35 4.24
CA ASN A 65 3.75 -10.27 3.87
C ASN A 65 4.27 -9.97 2.46
N TRP A 66 5.44 -9.34 2.40
CA TRP A 66 6.04 -8.83 1.17
C TRP A 66 7.50 -9.20 1.04
N GLU A 67 7.95 -9.36 -0.18
CA GLU A 67 9.36 -9.48 -0.53
C GLU A 67 9.75 -8.38 -1.52
N ALA A 68 10.94 -7.81 -1.36
CA ALA A 68 11.53 -6.85 -2.28
C ALA A 68 12.96 -7.30 -2.61
N GLU A 69 13.17 -7.75 -3.85
CA GLU A 69 14.48 -8.20 -4.34
C GLU A 69 15.07 -7.16 -5.30
N PHE A 70 16.17 -6.53 -4.91
CA PHE A 70 16.82 -5.51 -5.71
C PHE A 70 17.60 -6.11 -6.87
N SER A 71 17.40 -5.56 -8.07
CA SER A 71 18.17 -5.86 -9.27
C SER A 71 19.12 -4.72 -9.66
N ALA A 72 18.83 -3.49 -9.24
CA ALA A 72 19.69 -2.33 -9.44
C ALA A 72 19.56 -1.31 -8.27
N PRO A 73 20.59 -0.48 -8.01
CA PRO A 73 21.92 -0.45 -8.66
C PRO A 73 22.78 -1.66 -8.27
N PRO A 74 23.96 -1.89 -8.90
CA PRO A 74 24.84 -3.02 -8.58
C PRO A 74 25.24 -3.14 -7.10
N ALA A 75 25.23 -2.03 -6.37
CA ALA A 75 25.49 -2.01 -4.92
C ALA A 75 24.37 -2.66 -4.09
N LEU A 76 23.14 -2.72 -4.61
CA LEU A 76 21.98 -3.34 -3.97
C LEU A 76 21.54 -4.63 -4.68
N ALA A 77 22.03 -4.91 -5.89
CA ALA A 77 21.65 -6.08 -6.65
C ALA A 77 21.85 -7.38 -5.86
N GLY A 78 20.78 -8.15 -5.67
CA GLY A 78 20.72 -9.38 -4.88
C GLY A 78 20.39 -9.18 -3.40
N VAL A 79 20.15 -7.94 -2.93
CA VAL A 79 19.58 -7.69 -1.61
C VAL A 79 18.11 -8.09 -1.65
N LEU A 80 17.72 -8.99 -0.74
CA LEU A 80 16.34 -9.40 -0.55
C LEU A 80 15.85 -8.93 0.82
N LEU A 81 14.82 -8.08 0.80
CA LEU A 81 14.08 -7.69 2.00
C LEU A 81 12.80 -8.52 2.09
N ARG A 82 12.50 -9.04 3.28
CA ARG A 82 11.20 -9.65 3.59
C ARG A 82 10.53 -8.90 4.71
N PHE A 83 9.31 -8.47 4.48
CA PHE A 83 8.42 -7.88 5.46
C PHE A 83 7.45 -8.97 5.89
N ASP A 84 7.47 -9.32 7.17
CA ASP A 84 6.59 -10.33 7.76
C ASP A 84 5.93 -9.73 9.00
N GLY A 85 4.75 -9.12 8.78
CA GLY A 85 4.00 -8.39 9.78
C GLY A 85 4.83 -7.26 10.41
N ASN A 86 5.31 -7.50 11.64
CA ASN A 86 6.07 -6.54 12.44
C ASN A 86 7.59 -6.74 12.39
N SER A 87 8.08 -7.66 11.55
CA SER A 87 9.51 -7.92 11.38
C SER A 87 9.94 -7.61 9.94
N VAL A 88 11.19 -7.18 9.80
CA VAL A 88 11.83 -7.01 8.51
C VAL A 88 13.15 -7.75 8.53
N SER A 89 13.32 -8.69 7.62
CA SER A 89 14.60 -9.37 7.39
C SER A 89 15.24 -8.87 6.12
N ALA A 90 16.56 -8.78 6.13
CA ALA A 90 17.36 -8.49 4.95
C ALA A 90 18.37 -9.60 4.77
N SER A 91 18.56 -10.04 3.53
CA SER A 91 19.56 -11.04 3.19
C SER A 91 20.36 -10.65 1.96
N TYR A 92 21.66 -10.94 1.99
CA TYR A 92 22.58 -10.69 0.88
C TYR A 92 23.79 -11.63 0.98
N LYS A 93 24.07 -12.40 -0.09
CA LYS A 93 25.26 -13.28 -0.19
C LYS A 93 25.49 -14.18 1.04
N GLY A 94 24.43 -14.76 1.58
CA GLY A 94 24.49 -15.65 2.75
C GLY A 94 24.54 -14.95 4.11
N LEU A 95 24.61 -13.61 4.15
CA LEU A 95 24.38 -12.84 5.35
C LEU A 95 22.89 -12.56 5.49
N ALA A 96 22.33 -12.75 6.68
CA ALA A 96 20.95 -12.41 6.98
C ALA A 96 20.87 -11.73 8.35
N PHE A 97 20.05 -10.69 8.45
CA PHE A 97 19.72 -10.04 9.71
C PHE A 97 18.22 -9.71 9.73
N SER A 98 17.66 -9.61 10.94
CA SER A 98 16.28 -9.23 11.14
C SER A 98 16.19 -8.15 12.19
N VAL A 99 15.33 -7.17 11.94
CA VAL A 99 15.01 -6.08 12.85
C VAL A 99 13.49 -5.94 12.99
N PRO A 100 13.00 -5.40 14.10
CA PRO A 100 11.62 -4.95 14.18
C PRO A 100 11.33 -3.91 13.10
N LYS A 101 10.14 -3.91 12.51
CA LYS A 101 9.70 -2.92 11.52
C LYS A 101 9.80 -1.48 12.06
N THR A 102 9.60 -1.31 13.36
CA THR A 102 9.76 -0.02 14.07
C THR A 102 11.20 0.50 14.13
N ALA A 103 12.20 -0.33 13.85
CA ALA A 103 13.59 0.09 13.76
C ALA A 103 13.95 0.65 12.37
N LEU A 104 13.08 0.49 11.36
CA LEU A 104 13.26 1.14 10.07
C LEU A 104 13.01 2.65 10.19
N PRO A 105 13.64 3.48 9.33
CA PRO A 105 13.30 4.89 9.24
C PRO A 105 11.79 5.07 9.05
N ALA A 106 11.18 6.00 9.79
CA ALA A 106 9.72 6.23 9.75
C ALA A 106 9.17 6.47 8.33
N LYS A 107 9.99 7.08 7.46
CA LYS A 107 9.68 7.34 6.04
C LYS A 107 10.31 6.30 5.10
N ASN A 108 10.36 5.04 5.52
CA ASN A 108 10.81 3.97 4.64
C ASN A 108 9.81 3.81 3.48
N MET A 109 10.28 4.04 2.25
CA MET A 109 9.45 4.08 1.06
C MET A 109 8.78 2.73 0.75
N LEU A 110 9.46 1.61 1.02
CA LEU A 110 8.90 0.28 0.81
C LEU A 110 7.80 -0.02 1.83
N VAL A 111 8.00 0.35 3.10
CA VAL A 111 6.95 0.23 4.11
C VAL A 111 5.73 1.08 3.76
N LEU A 112 5.95 2.29 3.25
CA LEU A 112 4.89 3.19 2.81
C LEU A 112 4.07 2.58 1.67
N VAL A 113 4.73 2.18 0.58
CA VAL A 113 4.02 1.70 -0.62
C VAL A 113 3.32 0.37 -0.37
N THR A 114 3.97 -0.59 0.31
CA THR A 114 3.36 -1.89 0.63
C THR A 114 2.14 -1.73 1.55
N GLY A 115 2.22 -0.86 2.56
CA GLY A 115 1.10 -0.57 3.44
C GLY A 115 -0.06 0.13 2.73
N ILE A 116 0.20 1.00 1.76
CA ILE A 116 -0.84 1.63 0.94
C ILE A 116 -1.48 0.60 0.02
N LEU A 117 -0.68 -0.24 -0.66
CA LEU A 117 -1.19 -1.31 -1.52
C LEU A 117 -2.04 -2.32 -0.75
N ASP A 118 -1.64 -2.69 0.48
CA ASP A 118 -2.45 -3.57 1.33
C ASP A 118 -3.79 -2.95 1.71
N LYS A 119 -3.83 -1.65 2.04
CA LYS A 119 -5.09 -0.94 2.33
C LYS A 119 -5.98 -0.85 1.09
N THR A 120 -5.41 -0.61 -0.07
CA THR A 120 -6.13 -0.54 -1.34
C THR A 120 -6.68 -1.91 -1.74
N ALA A 121 -5.89 -2.97 -1.61
CA ALA A 121 -6.29 -4.35 -1.91
C ALA A 121 -7.39 -4.89 -0.98
N ALA A 122 -7.61 -4.26 0.18
CA ALA A 122 -8.68 -4.62 1.11
C ALA A 122 -10.05 -4.02 0.71
N LEU A 123 -10.12 -3.22 -0.35
CA LEU A 123 -11.32 -2.54 -0.82
C LEU A 123 -11.75 -3.10 -2.18
N ASP A 124 -13.04 -3.39 -2.33
CA ASP A 124 -13.59 -3.84 -3.64
C ASP A 124 -13.52 -2.73 -4.70
N THR A 125 -13.71 -1.47 -4.26
CA THR A 125 -13.60 -0.29 -5.12
C THR A 125 -12.97 0.87 -4.37
N ILE A 126 -12.31 1.75 -5.11
CA ILE A 126 -11.70 2.98 -4.61
C ILE A 126 -12.17 4.18 -5.44
N PRO A 127 -12.24 5.39 -4.84
CA PRO A 127 -12.49 6.60 -5.59
C PRO A 127 -11.28 6.95 -6.47
N CYS A 128 -11.49 6.99 -7.78
CA CYS A 128 -10.48 7.37 -8.76
C CYS A 128 -10.98 8.49 -9.67
N THR A 129 -10.05 9.26 -10.22
CA THR A 129 -10.31 10.20 -11.31
C THR A 129 -9.68 9.67 -12.59
N GLU A 130 -10.50 9.48 -13.62
CA GLU A 130 -10.02 9.14 -14.96
C GLU A 130 -9.20 10.29 -15.55
N GLN A 131 -8.04 9.96 -16.10
CA GLN A 131 -7.14 10.89 -16.77
C GLN A 131 -7.38 10.88 -18.28
N SER A 132 -6.92 11.92 -18.98
CA SER A 132 -7.09 12.03 -20.43
C SER A 132 -6.41 10.92 -21.25
N ASP A 133 -5.45 10.21 -20.65
CA ASP A 133 -4.75 9.08 -21.26
C ASP A 133 -5.41 7.71 -20.97
N GLY A 134 -6.57 7.72 -20.30
CA GLY A 134 -7.32 6.52 -19.92
C GLY A 134 -6.82 5.83 -18.65
N THR A 135 -5.82 6.39 -17.97
CA THR A 135 -5.39 5.92 -16.64
C THR A 135 -6.30 6.44 -15.53
N TRP A 136 -6.23 5.83 -14.36
CA TRP A 136 -7.08 6.13 -13.21
C TRP A 136 -6.25 6.48 -11.99
N ASP A 137 -6.48 7.67 -11.43
CA ASP A 137 -5.73 8.17 -10.28
C ASP A 137 -6.57 8.11 -8.99
N ALA A 138 -6.13 7.29 -8.05
CA ALA A 138 -6.57 7.30 -6.65
C ALA A 138 -5.65 8.22 -5.84
N ALA A 139 -6.20 9.32 -5.32
CA ALA A 139 -5.48 10.21 -4.41
C ALA A 139 -5.68 9.78 -2.96
N GLY A 140 -4.66 9.97 -2.12
CA GLY A 140 -4.77 9.72 -0.68
C GLY A 140 -3.76 10.48 0.15
N GLU A 141 -3.84 10.30 1.46
CA GLU A 141 -2.95 10.95 2.43
C GLU A 141 -2.21 9.91 3.28
N SER A 142 -0.97 10.21 3.60
CA SER A 142 -0.11 9.37 4.44
C SER A 142 0.76 10.22 5.35
N GLU A 143 1.45 9.60 6.30
CA GLU A 143 2.48 10.27 7.12
C GLU A 143 3.62 10.86 6.26
N ALA A 144 3.76 10.37 5.03
CA ALA A 144 4.71 10.85 4.07
C ALA A 144 4.24 12.09 3.27
N GLY A 145 2.95 12.42 3.36
CA GLY A 145 2.25 13.44 2.58
C GLY A 145 1.22 12.84 1.63
N SER A 146 0.62 13.70 0.81
CA SER A 146 -0.32 13.31 -0.22
C SER A 146 0.35 12.40 -1.24
N TYR A 147 -0.35 11.34 -1.62
CA TYR A 147 0.11 10.36 -2.61
C TYR A 147 -0.91 10.15 -3.72
N THR A 148 -0.42 9.64 -4.85
CA THR A 148 -1.25 9.16 -5.95
C THR A 148 -0.90 7.71 -6.25
N LEU A 149 -1.90 6.85 -6.34
CA LEU A 149 -1.82 5.55 -6.98
C LEU A 149 -2.48 5.64 -8.36
N ARG A 150 -1.74 5.27 -9.40
CA ARG A 150 -2.25 5.22 -10.77
C ARG A 150 -2.42 3.79 -11.23
N PHE A 151 -3.54 3.54 -11.89
CA PHE A 151 -3.87 2.27 -12.54
C PHE A 151 -4.07 2.48 -14.04
N THR A 152 -3.79 1.45 -14.82
CA THR A 152 -4.20 1.39 -16.23
C THR A 152 -5.71 1.23 -16.35
N ALA A 153 -6.25 1.38 -17.56
CA ALA A 153 -7.68 1.24 -17.84
C ALA A 153 -8.26 -0.14 -17.44
N ASP A 154 -7.43 -1.18 -17.47
CA ASP A 154 -7.76 -2.56 -17.08
C ASP A 154 -7.58 -2.84 -15.58
N GLY A 155 -7.23 -1.84 -14.77
CA GLY A 155 -7.10 -2.01 -13.32
C GLY A 155 -5.70 -2.33 -12.83
N VAL A 156 -4.72 -2.54 -13.71
CA VAL A 156 -3.36 -2.95 -13.33
C VAL A 156 -2.62 -1.78 -12.70
N LEU A 157 -1.92 -2.07 -11.60
CA LEU A 157 -1.07 -1.10 -10.91
C LEU A 157 0.03 -0.56 -11.84
N HIS A 158 0.11 0.77 -11.97
CA HIS A 158 1.01 1.43 -12.92
C HIS A 158 2.02 2.38 -12.26
N GLU A 159 1.59 3.23 -11.32
CA GLU A 159 2.49 4.19 -10.67
C GLU A 159 2.07 4.45 -9.21
N PHE A 160 3.05 4.70 -8.36
CA PHE A 160 2.87 5.31 -7.05
C PHE A 160 3.76 6.55 -6.93
N SER A 161 3.21 7.68 -6.49
CA SER A 161 3.99 8.90 -6.31
C SER A 161 3.64 9.66 -5.03
N VAL A 162 4.64 10.31 -4.43
CA VAL A 162 4.50 11.17 -3.24
C VAL A 162 5.24 12.48 -3.50
N PRO A 163 4.62 13.51 -4.08
CA PRO A 163 5.36 14.70 -4.54
C PRO A 163 6.14 15.44 -3.44
N SER A 164 5.67 15.40 -2.18
CA SER A 164 6.34 16.03 -1.03
C SER A 164 7.65 15.33 -0.62
N GLN A 165 7.83 14.08 -1.03
CA GLN A 165 9.05 13.30 -0.86
C GLN A 165 9.40 12.77 -2.23
N PRO A 166 10.27 13.43 -3.03
CA PRO A 166 10.44 13.15 -4.46
C PRO A 166 10.64 11.66 -4.69
N LEU A 167 9.53 10.93 -4.89
CA LEU A 167 9.38 9.49 -4.85
C LEU A 167 8.35 9.17 -5.91
N THR A 168 8.81 8.42 -6.89
CA THR A 168 7.97 7.84 -7.91
C THR A 168 8.36 6.39 -8.06
N ILE A 169 7.38 5.49 -8.11
CA ILE A 169 7.57 4.07 -8.36
C ILE A 169 6.74 3.72 -9.57
N ARG A 170 7.38 3.16 -10.60
CA ARG A 170 6.73 2.68 -11.82
C ARG A 170 6.66 1.16 -11.76
N PHE A 171 5.45 0.65 -11.95
CA PHE A 171 5.19 -0.78 -11.89
C PHE A 171 5.04 -1.35 -13.30
N SER A 172 5.55 -2.56 -13.50
CA SER A 172 5.38 -3.31 -14.75
C SER A 172 5.41 -4.81 -14.50
N GLY A 173 5.04 -5.61 -15.50
CA GLY A 173 5.15 -7.06 -15.43
C GLY A 173 4.28 -7.69 -14.34
N TYR A 174 3.07 -7.16 -14.15
CA TYR A 174 2.13 -7.69 -13.16
C TYR A 174 1.83 -9.17 -13.41
N ALA A 175 2.04 -9.98 -12.38
CA ALA A 175 1.79 -11.42 -12.41
C ALA A 175 1.06 -11.84 -11.13
N ALA A 176 -0.22 -12.17 -11.24
CA ALA A 176 -0.97 -12.78 -10.15
C ALA A 176 -0.37 -14.15 -9.80
N ALA A 177 -0.31 -14.47 -8.51
CA ALA A 177 0.06 -15.82 -8.11
C ALA A 177 -1.06 -16.77 -8.54
N THR A 178 -0.74 -17.72 -9.42
CA THR A 178 -1.67 -18.81 -9.75
C THR A 178 -1.88 -19.60 -8.47
N ALA A 179 -3.13 -19.70 -7.99
CA ALA A 179 -3.45 -20.52 -6.83
C ALA A 179 -3.02 -21.97 -7.13
N GLU A 180 -1.89 -22.40 -6.58
CA GLU A 180 -1.59 -23.83 -6.50
C GLU A 180 -2.68 -24.45 -5.63
N THR A 181 -3.60 -25.16 -6.28
CA THR A 181 -4.57 -26.00 -5.60
C THR A 181 -3.77 -27.05 -4.85
N THR A 182 -3.53 -26.80 -3.56
CA THR A 182 -2.94 -27.79 -2.64
C THR A 182 -3.96 -28.92 -2.51
N THR A 183 -3.90 -29.86 -3.45
CA THR A 183 -4.53 -31.17 -3.27
C THR A 183 -3.67 -31.86 -2.23
N ALA A 184 -4.12 -31.80 -0.97
CA ALA A 184 -3.51 -32.57 0.11
C ALA A 184 -3.36 -34.04 -0.36
N PRO A 185 -2.20 -34.69 -0.15
CA PRO A 185 -2.08 -36.11 -0.44
C PRO A 185 -3.12 -36.87 0.39
N PRO A 186 -3.72 -37.94 -0.15
CA PRO A 186 -4.72 -38.72 0.57
C PRO A 186 -4.08 -39.24 1.85
N VAL A 187 -4.74 -39.01 2.99
CA VAL A 187 -4.36 -39.57 4.28
C VAL A 187 -4.51 -41.10 4.16
N THR A 188 -3.39 -41.80 4.06
CA THR A 188 -3.34 -43.25 4.19
C THR A 188 -3.65 -43.59 5.64
N ASN A 189 -4.87 -44.03 5.93
CA ASN A 189 -5.22 -44.63 7.21
C ASN A 189 -4.38 -45.91 7.41
N LEU A 190 -3.38 -45.83 8.29
CA LEU A 190 -2.72 -47.00 8.86
C LEU A 190 -3.67 -47.60 9.91
N THR A 191 -4.36 -48.68 9.51
CA THR A 191 -5.11 -49.55 10.43
C THR A 191 -4.16 -50.10 11.49
N THR A 192 -4.41 -49.75 12.75
CA THR A 192 -3.76 -50.30 13.94
C THR A 192 -4.02 -51.80 14.03
N ALA A 193 -2.95 -52.59 14.12
CA ALA A 193 -3.01 -54.00 14.45
C ALA A 193 -3.39 -54.18 15.93
N GLU A 194 -4.50 -54.86 16.20
CA GLU A 194 -4.93 -55.27 17.53
C GLU A 194 -4.35 -56.66 17.82
N THR A 195 -3.30 -56.73 18.64
CA THR A 195 -2.76 -57.99 19.17
C THR A 195 -3.37 -58.23 20.55
N THR A 196 -4.37 -59.10 20.62
CA THR A 196 -4.94 -59.59 21.88
C THR A 196 -3.99 -60.60 22.52
N ASN A 197 -3.31 -60.18 23.59
CA ASN A 197 -2.69 -61.10 24.56
C ASN A 197 -3.76 -61.51 25.58
N GLY A 198 -4.11 -62.80 25.59
CA GLY A 198 -4.91 -63.43 26.64
C GLY A 198 -4.08 -64.53 27.31
N ASP A 199 -3.41 -64.16 28.40
CA ASP A 199 -2.82 -65.04 29.40
C ASP A 199 -3.94 -65.53 30.34
N THR A 200 -4.02 -66.84 30.60
CA THR A 200 -4.60 -67.37 31.84
C THR A 200 -3.95 -68.71 32.16
N SER A 201 -3.07 -68.68 33.17
CA SER A 201 -2.71 -69.84 33.99
C SER A 201 -3.85 -70.19 34.96
N GLN A 202 -4.33 -71.44 34.91
CA GLN A 202 -4.49 -72.39 36.02
C GLN A 202 -5.12 -73.70 35.52
#